data_AF-A0A7S2HFM6-F1
#
_entry.id   AF-A0A7S2HFM6-F1
#
_cell.length_a   1.000
_cell.length_b   1.000
_cell.length_c   1.000
_cell.angle_alpha   90.00
_cell.angle_beta   90.00
_cell.angle_gamma   90.00
#
_symmetry.space_group_name_H-M   'P 1'
#
loop_
_entity.id
_entity.type
_entity.pdbx_description
1 polymer ?
#
loop_
_entity_poly.entity_id
_entity_poly.type
_entity_poly.pdbx_seq_one_letter_code
_entity_poly.pdbx_strand_id
1 'polypeptide(L)'
;FVQNQYENNCYDYANDVVTNTFAQPGRASHLCTPGARPCVNNTCEEVRRAAVADGLAWAGTRLPTELPAKGHYVSLHIWPDSNFHWLRMDADGRWSHKPGASPVTNVDNSGQAIRDPGRADLAPWSQHCG
;
A
#
# COMPACT_ATOMS: atom_id res chain seq x y z
N PHE A 1 4.38 10.82 -9.08
CA PHE A 1 5.45 9.97 -8.49
C PHE A 1 6.78 9.98 -9.25
N VAL A 2 7.08 11.02 -10.03
CA VAL A 2 8.29 11.09 -10.89
C VAL A 2 9.39 12.01 -10.35
N GLN A 3 9.12 12.81 -9.31
CA GLN A 3 10.15 13.55 -8.57
C GLN A 3 10.47 12.80 -7.28
N ASN A 4 11.75 12.71 -6.92
CA ASN A 4 12.27 11.98 -5.75
C ASN A 4 11.71 10.56 -5.61
N GLN A 5 11.71 9.79 -6.72
CA GLN A 5 11.24 8.39 -6.74
C GLN A 5 11.85 7.54 -5.63
N TYR A 6 13.11 7.82 -5.28
CA TYR A 6 13.85 7.10 -4.25
C TYR A 6 13.40 7.42 -2.83
N GLU A 7 12.59 8.47 -2.61
CA GLU A 7 12.12 8.90 -1.28
C GLU A 7 10.62 8.60 -1.06
N ASN A 8 9.94 8.08 -2.07
CA ASN A 8 8.51 7.77 -2.02
C ASN A 8 8.29 6.27 -2.22
N ASN A 9 7.58 5.64 -1.29
CA ASN A 9 7.39 4.19 -1.23
C ASN A 9 6.01 3.74 -1.75
N CYS A 10 5.66 2.48 -1.49
CA CYS A 10 4.37 1.91 -1.85
C CYS A 10 3.18 2.62 -1.19
N TYR A 11 3.32 3.13 0.04
CA TYR A 11 2.25 3.84 0.73
C TYR A 11 2.07 5.26 0.18
N ASP A 12 3.16 5.97 -0.13
CA ASP A 12 3.11 7.24 -0.86
C ASP A 12 2.37 7.04 -2.20
N TYR A 13 2.82 6.06 -2.99
CA TYR A 13 2.24 5.72 -4.29
C TYR A 13 0.77 5.34 -4.22
N ALA A 14 0.41 4.43 -3.33
CA ALA A 14 -0.95 3.92 -3.20
C ALA A 14 -1.94 5.03 -2.81
N ASN A 15 -1.50 6.08 -2.12
CA ASN A 15 -2.39 7.16 -1.68
C ASN A 15 -2.40 8.39 -2.58
N ASP A 16 -1.63 8.42 -3.67
CA ASP A 16 -1.43 9.66 -4.45
C ASP A 16 -0.85 10.83 -3.63
N VAL A 17 -0.06 10.53 -2.59
CA VAL A 17 0.58 11.53 -1.72
C VAL A 17 2.11 11.42 -1.80
N VAL A 18 2.77 12.51 -2.17
CA VAL A 18 4.24 12.59 -2.27
C VAL A 18 4.80 13.22 -1.01
N THR A 19 5.16 12.41 -0.01
CA THR A 19 5.72 12.93 1.24
C THR A 19 7.22 13.20 1.18
N ASN A 20 7.95 12.53 0.28
CA ASN A 20 9.42 12.53 0.24
C ASN A 20 10.06 12.05 1.57
N THR A 21 9.41 11.13 2.30
CA THR A 21 9.91 10.67 3.62
C THR A 21 9.89 9.14 3.81
N PHE A 22 9.60 8.35 2.78
CA PHE A 22 9.14 6.95 2.90
C PHE A 22 8.02 6.88 3.94
N ALA A 23 6.79 7.19 3.51
CA ALA A 23 5.67 7.31 4.41
C ALA A 23 5.44 6.04 5.25
N GLN A 24 4.89 6.24 6.45
CA GLN A 24 4.47 5.17 7.35
C GLN A 24 3.00 5.39 7.69
N PRO A 25 2.14 4.37 7.59
CA PRO A 25 0.76 4.44 8.08
C PRO A 25 0.73 4.86 9.55
N GLY A 26 -0.07 5.87 9.86
CA GLY A 26 -0.24 6.47 11.19
C GLY A 26 0.62 7.70 11.45
N ARG A 27 1.55 8.04 10.54
CA ARG A 27 2.44 9.19 10.75
C ARG A 27 1.71 10.51 10.57
N ALA A 28 0.80 10.61 9.60
CA ALA A 28 0.03 11.83 9.35
C ALA A 28 -0.96 12.12 10.50
N SER A 29 -1.42 11.07 11.17
CA SER A 29 -2.32 11.12 12.33
C SER A 29 -1.61 11.11 13.70
N HIS A 30 -0.28 11.26 13.73
CA HIS A 30 0.51 11.34 14.97
C HIS A 30 0.40 10.12 15.90
N LEU A 31 0.18 8.91 15.35
CA LEU A 31 0.12 7.67 16.13
C LEU A 31 1.48 7.18 16.64
N CYS A 32 2.57 7.79 16.17
CA CYS A 32 3.94 7.47 16.56
C CYS A 32 4.80 8.74 16.64
N THR A 33 5.96 8.62 17.29
CA THR A 33 6.92 9.72 17.34
C THR A 33 7.49 10.02 15.95
N PRO A 34 7.84 11.28 15.66
CA PRO A 34 8.50 11.64 14.41
C PRO A 34 9.76 10.78 14.17
N GLY A 35 9.83 10.17 12.99
CA GLY A 35 10.94 9.29 12.61
C GLY A 35 10.80 7.81 13.01
N ALA A 36 9.79 7.44 13.83
CA ALA A 36 9.55 6.03 14.17
C ALA A 36 9.34 5.16 12.93
N ARG A 37 9.99 3.98 12.94
CA ARG A 37 9.87 2.93 11.92
C ARG A 37 10.01 1.53 12.58
N PRO A 38 9.00 0.66 12.48
CA PRO A 38 7.67 0.97 11.95
C PRO A 38 6.92 1.96 12.86
N CYS A 39 5.94 2.69 12.31
CA CYS A 39 5.13 3.64 13.11
C CYS A 39 4.18 2.89 14.07
N VAL A 40 3.60 1.80 13.60
CA VAL A 40 2.78 0.84 14.35
C VAL A 40 3.27 -0.57 14.04
N ASN A 41 2.94 -1.61 14.81
CA ASN A 41 3.43 -2.94 14.44
C ASN A 41 2.83 -3.37 13.08
N ASN A 42 3.61 -4.12 12.32
CA ASN A 42 3.23 -4.58 10.99
C ASN A 42 2.28 -5.77 11.09
N THR A 43 1.06 -5.52 11.57
CA THR A 43 -0.07 -6.45 11.58
C THR A 43 -1.17 -5.90 10.70
N CYS A 44 -2.02 -6.78 10.13
CA CYS A 44 -3.16 -6.33 9.33
C CYS A 44 -4.06 -5.36 10.11
N GLU A 45 -4.25 -5.60 11.41
CA GLU A 45 -5.12 -4.77 12.25
C GLU A 45 -4.52 -3.38 12.48
N GLU A 46 -3.27 -3.30 12.93
CA GLU A 46 -2.66 -2.03 13.31
C GLU A 46 -2.37 -1.16 12.11
N VAL A 47 -1.85 -1.74 11.02
CA VAL A 47 -1.57 -0.99 9.79
C VAL A 47 -2.86 -0.50 9.14
N ARG A 48 -3.93 -1.31 9.12
CA ARG A 48 -5.26 -0.85 8.65
C ARG A 48 -5.78 0.29 9.51
N ARG A 49 -5.74 0.16 10.84
CA ARG A 49 -6.21 1.21 11.76
C ARG A 49 -5.42 2.51 11.55
N ALA A 50 -4.11 2.41 11.40
CA ALA A 50 -3.24 3.55 11.18
C ALA A 50 -3.49 4.22 9.82
N ALA A 51 -3.70 3.43 8.76
CA ALA A 51 -4.05 3.96 7.46
C ALA A 51 -5.43 4.63 7.45
N VAL A 52 -6.42 4.06 8.16
CA VAL A 52 -7.73 4.72 8.34
C VAL A 52 -7.59 6.04 9.10
N ALA A 53 -6.75 6.09 10.13
CA ALA A 53 -6.47 7.33 10.86
C ALA A 53 -5.80 8.40 9.97
N ASP A 54 -5.00 7.99 8.99
CA ASP A 54 -4.40 8.86 7.97
C ASP A 54 -5.39 9.27 6.85
N GLY A 55 -6.61 8.74 6.84
CA GLY A 55 -7.70 9.18 5.96
C GLY A 55 -8.21 8.14 4.95
N LEU A 56 -7.68 6.91 4.94
CA LEU A 56 -8.24 5.84 4.11
C LEU A 56 -9.59 5.36 4.66
N ALA A 57 -10.45 4.86 3.78
CA ALA A 57 -11.69 4.19 4.16
C ALA A 57 -11.57 2.68 4.01
N TRP A 58 -12.07 1.92 4.98
CA TRP A 58 -12.10 0.46 4.90
C TRP A 58 -13.16 -0.01 3.89
N ALA A 59 -12.72 -0.70 2.83
CA ALA A 59 -13.58 -1.21 1.77
C ALA A 59 -13.94 -2.71 1.91
N GLY A 60 -13.38 -3.41 2.90
CA GLY A 60 -13.55 -4.86 3.07
C GLY A 60 -12.40 -5.67 2.47
N THR A 61 -12.59 -6.99 2.37
CA THR A 61 -11.59 -7.94 1.87
C THR A 61 -11.93 -8.55 0.52
N ARG A 62 -13.08 -8.18 -0.06
CA ARG A 62 -13.53 -8.72 -1.35
C ARG A 62 -12.85 -7.95 -2.46
N LEU A 63 -12.39 -8.67 -3.49
CA LEU A 63 -11.89 -8.05 -4.71
C LEU A 63 -12.99 -7.15 -5.32
N PRO A 64 -12.74 -5.85 -5.48
CA PRO A 64 -13.70 -4.97 -6.15
C PRO A 64 -13.91 -5.37 -7.61
N THR A 65 -15.17 -5.35 -8.05
CA THR A 65 -15.57 -5.66 -9.43
C THR A 65 -15.81 -4.41 -10.28
N GLU A 66 -15.76 -3.23 -9.67
CA GLU A 66 -15.99 -1.92 -10.29
C GLU A 66 -15.08 -0.88 -9.65
N LEU A 67 -14.88 0.25 -10.34
CA LEU A 67 -14.15 1.39 -9.79
C LEU A 67 -14.98 2.10 -8.70
N PRO A 68 -14.35 2.67 -7.67
CA PRO A 68 -15.09 3.47 -6.69
C PRO A 68 -15.59 4.77 -7.34
N ALA A 69 -16.71 5.30 -6.85
CA ALA A 69 -17.27 6.56 -7.36
C ALA A 69 -16.31 7.76 -7.21
N LYS A 70 -15.38 7.70 -6.25
CA LYS A 70 -14.32 8.69 -6.02
C LYS A 70 -13.06 7.98 -5.55
N GLY A 71 -11.90 8.49 -5.98
CA GLY A 71 -10.59 7.95 -5.62
C GLY A 71 -10.30 6.63 -6.33
N HIS A 72 -9.62 5.72 -5.63
CA HIS A 72 -9.24 4.40 -6.10
C HIS A 72 -9.16 3.43 -4.91
N TYR A 73 -9.21 2.14 -5.19
CA TYR A 73 -8.93 1.13 -4.17
C TYR A 73 -7.44 0.96 -3.96
N VAL A 74 -7.07 0.60 -2.73
CA VAL A 74 -5.75 0.13 -2.38
C VAL A 74 -5.88 -1.23 -1.69
N SER A 75 -4.83 -2.03 -1.75
CA SER A 75 -4.76 -3.33 -1.10
C SER A 75 -3.53 -3.41 -0.21
N LEU A 76 -3.71 -3.88 1.02
CA LEU A 76 -2.68 -4.00 2.04
C LEU A 76 -2.15 -5.43 2.11
N HIS A 77 -0.83 -5.55 2.08
CA HIS A 77 -0.11 -6.79 2.37
C HIS A 77 0.88 -6.58 3.50
N ILE A 78 1.06 -7.61 4.31
CA ILE A 78 1.96 -7.61 5.46
C ILE A 78 2.99 -8.72 5.30
N TRP A 79 4.26 -8.35 5.51
CA TRP A 79 5.31 -9.27 5.89
C TRP A 79 5.37 -9.25 7.42
N PRO A 80 4.88 -10.31 8.10
CA PRO A 80 4.76 -10.33 9.55
C PRO A 80 6.05 -9.90 10.25
N ASP A 81 5.89 -9.06 11.27
CA ASP A 81 6.97 -8.54 12.12
C ASP A 81 8.08 -7.76 11.38
N SER A 82 7.89 -7.44 10.10
CA SER A 82 8.92 -6.81 9.26
C SER A 82 8.44 -5.55 8.56
N ASN A 83 7.46 -5.65 7.66
CA ASN A 83 7.07 -4.52 6.81
C ASN A 83 5.64 -4.66 6.25
N PHE A 84 5.12 -3.58 5.70
CA PHE A 84 3.89 -3.53 4.93
C PHE A 84 4.18 -3.32 3.44
N HIS A 85 3.18 -3.57 2.61
CA HIS A 85 3.18 -3.24 1.19
C HIS A 85 1.79 -2.86 0.74
N TRP A 86 1.73 -1.97 -0.26
CA TRP A 86 0.49 -1.44 -0.77
C TRP A 86 0.44 -1.53 -2.29
N LEU A 87 -0.71 -1.99 -2.77
CA LEU A 87 -1.08 -1.98 -4.18
C LEU A 87 -2.18 -0.95 -4.39
N ARG A 88 -2.28 -0.40 -5.60
CA ARG A 88 -3.33 0.50 -6.04
C ARG A 88 -4.08 -0.11 -7.21
N MET A 89 -5.40 0.05 -7.24
CA MET A 89 -6.19 -0.19 -8.44
C MET A 89 -6.10 1.02 -9.38
N ASP A 90 -5.70 0.77 -10.62
CA ASP A 90 -5.64 1.75 -11.69
C ASP A 90 -7.00 1.88 -12.41
N ALA A 91 -7.15 2.92 -13.24
CA ALA A 91 -8.40 3.24 -13.92
C ALA A 91 -8.84 2.18 -14.95
N ASP A 92 -7.97 1.23 -15.31
CA ASP A 92 -8.29 0.09 -16.17
C ASP A 92 -8.75 -1.15 -15.38
N GLY A 93 -8.90 -1.03 -14.05
CA GLY A 93 -9.30 -2.11 -13.15
C GLY A 93 -8.18 -3.11 -12.84
N ARG A 94 -6.95 -2.87 -13.30
CA ARG A 94 -5.77 -3.64 -12.90
C ARG A 94 -5.13 -3.05 -11.66
N TRP A 95 -4.15 -3.76 -11.12
CA TRP A 95 -3.41 -3.34 -9.95
C TRP A 95 -1.95 -3.10 -10.27
N SER A 96 -1.37 -2.17 -9.54
CA SER A 96 0.04 -1.80 -9.64
C SER A 96 0.62 -1.50 -8.26
N HIS A 97 1.95 -1.57 -8.17
CA HIS A 97 2.68 -1.30 -6.94
C HIS A 97 4.00 -0.61 -7.20
N LYS A 98 4.57 -0.07 -6.13
CA LYS A 98 5.92 0.51 -6.10
C LYS A 98 6.78 -0.23 -5.07
N PRO A 99 7.56 -1.25 -5.48
CA PRO A 99 8.42 -1.99 -4.56
C PRO A 99 9.55 -1.12 -4.02
N GLY A 100 9.38 -0.55 -2.83
CA GLY A 100 10.37 0.35 -2.22
C GLY A 100 10.74 1.52 -3.13
N ALA A 101 12.04 1.67 -3.43
CA ALA A 101 12.57 2.73 -4.27
C ALA A 101 12.44 2.46 -5.79
N SER A 102 12.06 1.25 -6.19
CA SER A 102 11.91 0.86 -7.60
C SER A 102 10.81 1.65 -8.32
N PRO A 103 10.81 1.68 -9.67
CA PRO A 103 9.71 2.24 -10.44
C PRO A 103 8.37 1.55 -10.14
N VAL A 104 7.28 2.25 -10.43
CA VAL A 104 5.94 1.65 -10.41
C VAL A 104 5.85 0.56 -11.49
N THR A 105 5.22 -0.55 -11.16
CA THR A 105 4.98 -1.68 -12.07
C THR A 105 3.59 -2.26 -11.85
N ASN A 106 3.02 -2.88 -12.88
CA ASN A 106 1.73 -3.57 -12.85
C ASN A 106 1.88 -5.10 -12.95
N VAL A 107 3.10 -5.61 -12.79
CA VAL A 107 3.40 -7.04 -12.70
C VAL A 107 3.92 -7.42 -11.33
N ASP A 108 3.62 -8.62 -10.89
CA ASP A 108 4.12 -9.19 -9.64
C ASP A 108 5.57 -9.71 -9.75
N ASN A 109 6.11 -10.31 -8.69
CA ASN A 109 7.49 -10.81 -8.66
C ASN A 109 7.76 -11.92 -9.67
N SER A 110 6.72 -12.57 -10.20
CA SER A 110 6.80 -13.60 -11.23
C SER A 110 6.63 -13.05 -12.65
N GLY A 111 6.49 -11.72 -12.79
CA GLY A 111 6.29 -11.04 -14.07
C GLY A 111 4.85 -11.13 -14.59
N GLN A 112 3.89 -11.54 -13.77
CA GLN A 112 2.48 -11.66 -14.17
C GLN A 112 1.71 -10.39 -13.86
N ALA A 113 0.85 -9.96 -14.80
CA ALA A 113 0.00 -8.79 -14.60
C ALA A 113 -0.94 -8.96 -13.41
N ILE A 114 -0.99 -7.98 -12.50
CA ILE A 114 -1.75 -8.09 -11.26
C ILE A 114 -3.22 -7.77 -11.52
N ARG A 115 -4.08 -8.79 -11.44
CA ARG A 115 -5.54 -8.67 -11.57
C ARG A 115 -6.27 -8.83 -10.24
N ASP A 116 -5.71 -9.64 -9.36
CA ASP A 116 -6.19 -9.88 -8.00
C ASP A 116 -4.98 -9.75 -7.06
N PRO A 117 -4.92 -8.67 -6.24
CA PRO A 117 -3.78 -8.41 -5.37
C PRO A 117 -3.65 -9.49 -4.28
N GLY A 118 -4.73 -10.18 -3.91
CA GLY A 118 -4.71 -11.27 -2.93
C GLY A 118 -4.13 -12.58 -3.48
N ARG A 119 -3.89 -12.68 -4.79
CA ARG A 119 -3.31 -13.85 -5.47
C ARG A 119 -1.96 -13.59 -6.14
N ALA A 120 -1.48 -12.35 -6.10
CA ALA A 120 -0.25 -11.94 -6.74
C ALA A 120 0.98 -12.45 -5.97
N ASP A 121 2.07 -12.76 -6.69
CA ASP A 121 3.34 -13.07 -6.05
C ASP A 121 4.02 -11.78 -5.56
N LEU A 122 3.76 -11.45 -4.29
CA LEU A 122 4.28 -10.28 -3.61
C LEU A 122 5.24 -10.66 -2.48
N ALA A 123 5.92 -11.81 -2.58
CA ALA A 123 6.89 -12.19 -1.54
C ALA A 123 7.90 -11.05 -1.26
N PRO A 124 8.23 -10.77 0.02
CA PRO A 124 7.88 -11.53 1.23
C PRO A 124 6.56 -11.12 1.92
N TRP A 125 5.73 -10.25 1.35
CA TRP A 125 4.47 -9.80 1.95
C TRP A 125 3.37 -10.86 1.80
N SER A 126 3.44 -11.87 2.66
CA SER A 126 2.66 -13.11 2.58
C SER A 126 1.22 -13.02 3.10
N GLN A 127 0.85 -11.96 3.83
CA GLN A 127 -0.49 -11.79 4.39
C GLN A 127 -1.27 -10.71 3.65
N HIS A 128 -2.31 -11.09 2.91
CA HIS A 128 -3.26 -10.14 2.33
C HIS A 128 -4.29 -9.70 3.39
N CYS A 129 -4.44 -8.38 3.58
CA CYS A 129 -5.20 -7.79 4.67
C CYS A 129 -6.48 -7.05 4.24
N GLY A 130 -6.79 -7.03 2.94
CA GLY A 130 -7.91 -6.31 2.32
C GLY A 130 -7.47 -5.37 1.23
#